data_AF-A0A9P6ULV0-F1
#
_entry.id   AF-A0A9P6ULV0-F1
#
_cell.length_a   1.000
_cell.length_b   1.000
_cell.length_c   1.000
_cell.angle_alpha   90.00
_cell.angle_beta   90.00
_cell.angle_gamma   90.00
#
_symmetry.space_group_name_H-M   'P 1'
#
loop_
_entity.id
_entity.type
_entity.pdbx_description
1 polymer ?
#
loop_
_entity_poly.entity_id
_entity_poly.type
_entity_poly.pdbx_seq_one_letter_code
_entity_poly.pdbx_strand_id
1 'polypeptide(L)'
;MHPEVFPGVRKVEAEVVAMVAYMFHAGPQTGGTLTSGGAESIIMSCRAHREWGRAVKGITNPEMICPISVHQAFNKAADYFETKMITVPIDLSSCTIPRRCVGSRNLPGRTGPVESIHPPQPLGPDLALWSQGAGRP
;
A
#
# COMPACT_ATOMS: atom_id res chain seq x y z
N MET A 1 13.46 -13.09 -16.76
CA MET A 1 12.97 -12.84 -18.12
C MET A 1 14.17 -12.67 -19.03
N HIS A 2 14.21 -13.29 -20.21
CA HIS A 2 15.19 -13.00 -21.25
C HIS A 2 14.54 -12.03 -22.26
N PRO A 3 14.59 -10.70 -22.02
CA PRO A 3 13.92 -9.72 -22.89
C PRO A 3 14.47 -9.71 -24.31
N GLU A 4 15.70 -10.21 -24.49
CA GLU A 4 16.36 -10.36 -25.79
C GLU A 4 15.68 -11.41 -26.68
N VAL A 5 15.09 -12.45 -26.07
CA VAL A 5 14.50 -13.60 -26.78
C VAL A 5 13.03 -13.34 -27.12
N PHE A 6 12.32 -12.61 -26.26
CA PHE A 6 10.89 -12.32 -26.41
C PHE A 6 10.59 -10.82 -26.28
N PRO A 7 11.04 -9.98 -27.23
CA PRO A 7 10.85 -8.54 -27.15
C PRO A 7 9.37 -8.13 -27.19
N GLY A 8 8.51 -8.93 -27.84
CA GLY A 8 7.07 -8.71 -27.90
C GLY A 8 6.39 -8.78 -26.54
N VAL A 9 6.80 -9.72 -25.67
CA VAL A 9 6.24 -9.85 -24.33
C VAL A 9 6.56 -8.60 -23.53
N ARG A 10 7.83 -8.18 -23.49
CA ARG A 10 8.26 -6.95 -22.79
C ARG A 10 7.43 -5.73 -23.22
N LYS A 11 7.13 -5.60 -24.52
CA LYS A 11 6.29 -4.51 -25.04
C LYS A 11 4.87 -4.57 -24.47
N VAL A 12 4.23 -5.74 -24.50
CA VAL A 12 2.88 -5.93 -23.95
C VAL A 12 2.86 -5.65 -22.45
N GLU A 13 3.86 -6.10 -21.69
CA GLU A 13 3.92 -5.82 -20.26
C GLU A 13 3.99 -4.32 -19.97
N ALA A 14 4.84 -3.59 -20.72
CA ALA A 14 4.98 -2.14 -20.58
C ALA A 14 3.70 -1.38 -20.97
N GLU A 15 3.03 -1.78 -22.05
CA GLU A 15 1.78 -1.17 -22.51
C GLU A 15 0.63 -1.39 -21.51
N VAL A 16 0.51 -2.60 -20.93
CA VAL A 16 -0.50 -2.88 -19.91
C VAL A 16 -0.29 -2.03 -18.67
N VAL A 17 0.95 -1.88 -18.20
CA VAL A 17 1.27 -1.00 -17.08
C VAL A 17 0.92 0.45 -17.39
N ALA A 18 1.23 0.94 -18.60
CA ALA A 18 0.91 2.30 -19.02
C ALA A 18 -0.61 2.57 -19.08
N MET A 19 -1.40 1.62 -19.61
CA MET A 19 -2.86 1.73 -19.64
C MET A 19 -3.46 1.80 -18.22
N VAL A 20 -3.00 0.94 -17.31
CA VAL A 20 -3.47 0.94 -15.92
C VAL A 20 -3.06 2.23 -15.21
N ALA A 21 -1.82 2.68 -15.38
CA ALA A 21 -1.35 3.95 -14.82
C ALA A 21 -2.22 5.13 -15.30
N TYR A 22 -2.59 5.14 -16.58
CA TYR A 22 -3.50 6.13 -17.15
C TYR A 22 -4.91 6.06 -16.52
N MET A 23 -5.48 4.86 -16.38
CA MET A 23 -6.79 4.65 -15.75
C MET A 23 -6.87 5.16 -14.31
N PHE A 24 -5.78 5.01 -13.54
CA PHE A 24 -5.70 5.47 -12.15
C PHE A 24 -5.17 6.90 -12.01
N HIS A 25 -5.04 7.65 -13.12
CA HIS A 25 -4.52 9.02 -13.14
C HIS A 25 -3.17 9.16 -12.44
N ALA A 26 -2.29 8.17 -12.62
CA ALA A 26 -1.00 8.14 -11.98
C ALA A 26 -0.05 9.19 -12.60
N GLY A 27 0.84 9.76 -11.79
CA GLY A 27 1.75 10.83 -12.23
C GLY A 27 2.81 10.35 -13.24
N PRO A 28 3.52 11.27 -13.90
CA PRO A 28 4.48 10.95 -14.97
C PRO A 28 5.70 10.14 -14.52
N GLN A 29 5.98 10.07 -13.21
CA GLN A 29 7.06 9.24 -12.65
C GLN A 29 6.58 7.87 -12.15
N THR A 30 5.36 7.45 -12.52
CA THR A 30 4.81 6.16 -12.09
C THR A 30 5.45 5.02 -12.87
N GLY A 31 5.94 4.02 -12.14
CA GLY A 31 6.34 2.72 -12.69
C GLY A 31 5.45 1.61 -12.16
N GLY A 32 5.47 0.46 -12.82
CA GLY A 32 4.73 -0.73 -12.39
C GLY A 32 5.30 -2.00 -13.01
N THR A 33 4.84 -3.13 -12.50
CA THR A 33 5.20 -4.46 -13.02
C THR A 33 3.95 -5.33 -13.06
N LEU A 34 3.93 -6.27 -14.00
CA LEU A 34 2.97 -7.36 -13.94
C LEU A 34 3.37 -8.35 -12.84
N THR A 35 2.35 -8.94 -12.24
CA THR A 35 2.45 -9.98 -11.20
C THR A 35 1.52 -11.12 -11.58
N SER A 36 1.79 -12.33 -11.09
CA SER A 36 0.99 -13.53 -11.36
C SER A 36 -0.46 -13.42 -10.88
N GLY A 37 -0.74 -12.60 -9.87
CA GLY A 37 -2.10 -12.34 -9.39
C GLY A 37 -2.15 -11.34 -8.25
N GLY A 38 -3.36 -11.01 -7.80
CA GLY A 38 -3.58 -9.92 -6.81
C GLY A 38 -2.89 -10.13 -5.46
N ALA A 39 -2.75 -11.39 -5.01
CA ALA A 39 -2.03 -11.69 -3.78
C ALA A 39 -0.53 -11.33 -3.88
N GLU A 40 0.10 -11.64 -5.02
CA GLU A 40 1.49 -11.25 -5.27
C GLU A 40 1.63 -9.73 -5.38
N SER A 41 0.67 -9.04 -6.03
CA SER A 41 0.67 -7.57 -6.09
C SER A 41 0.64 -6.94 -4.70
N ILE A 42 -0.18 -7.46 -3.79
CA ILE A 42 -0.26 -6.99 -2.39
C ILE A 42 1.08 -7.22 -1.68
N ILE A 43 1.63 -8.43 -1.75
CA ILE A 43 2.89 -8.79 -1.09
C ILE A 43 4.04 -7.91 -1.61
N MET A 44 4.12 -7.71 -2.93
CA MET A 44 5.16 -6.87 -3.55
C MET A 44 5.00 -5.39 -3.19
N SER A 45 3.76 -4.88 -3.09
CA SER A 45 3.49 -3.53 -2.61
C SER A 45 3.97 -3.34 -1.16
N CYS A 46 3.69 -4.30 -0.27
CA CYS A 46 4.14 -4.26 1.11
C CYS A 46 5.67 -4.29 1.23
N ARG A 47 6.31 -5.14 0.42
CA ARG A 47 7.78 -5.21 0.34
C ARG A 47 8.39 -3.89 -0.12
N ALA A 48 7.84 -3.28 -1.18
CA ALA A 48 8.33 -2.02 -1.72
C ALA A 48 8.28 -0.90 -0.69
N HIS A 49 7.17 -0.78 0.05
CA HIS A 49 7.03 0.19 1.14
C HIS A 49 8.03 -0.06 2.28
N ARG A 50 8.20 -1.32 2.72
CA ARG A 50 9.19 -1.67 3.74
C ARG A 50 10.61 -1.28 3.33
N GLU A 51 11.04 -1.63 2.13
CA GLU A 51 12.40 -1.32 1.64
C GLU A 51 12.59 0.19 1.46
N TRP A 52 11.58 0.89 0.95
CA TRP A 52 11.60 2.35 0.85
C TRP A 52 11.69 3.02 2.23
N GLY A 53 10.86 2.61 3.18
CA GLY A 53 10.88 3.12 4.56
C GLY A 53 12.21 2.84 5.26
N ARG A 54 12.83 1.68 5.01
CA ARG A 54 14.17 1.37 5.51
C ARG A 54 15.23 2.26 4.88
N ALA A 55 15.22 2.43 3.56
CA ALA A 55 16.25 3.18 2.83
C ALA A 55 16.16 4.69 3.02
N VAL A 56 14.95 5.26 3.06
CA VAL A 56 14.72 6.71 3.09
C VAL A 56 14.52 7.23 4.51
N LYS A 57 13.83 6.47 5.37
CA LYS A 57 13.47 6.90 6.72
C LYS A 57 14.26 6.18 7.82
N GLY A 58 15.08 5.17 7.48
CA GLY A 58 15.83 4.40 8.46
C GLY A 58 14.97 3.53 9.38
N ILE A 59 13.76 3.16 8.95
CA ILE A 59 12.84 2.36 9.78
C ILE A 59 13.37 0.93 9.89
N THR A 60 13.69 0.51 11.12
CA THR A 60 14.20 -0.83 11.42
C THR A 60 13.10 -1.81 11.86
N ASN A 61 12.02 -1.30 12.45
CA ASN A 61 10.88 -2.10 12.91
C ASN A 61 9.61 -1.62 12.19
N PRO A 62 9.31 -2.15 10.99
CA PRO A 62 8.18 -1.69 10.18
C PRO A 62 6.84 -2.10 10.81
N GLU A 63 5.87 -1.20 10.80
CA GLU A 63 4.50 -1.44 11.24
C GLU A 63 3.52 -1.18 10.09
N MET A 64 2.52 -2.05 9.93
CA MET A 64 1.48 -1.97 8.91
C MET A 64 0.10 -1.90 9.57
N ILE A 65 -0.69 -0.88 9.22
CA ILE A 65 -2.05 -0.70 9.76
C ILE A 65 -3.07 -1.11 8.71
N CYS A 66 -3.93 -2.07 9.05
CA CYS A 66 -4.96 -2.58 8.14
C CYS A 66 -6.29 -2.83 8.86
N PRO A 67 -7.44 -2.74 8.18
CA PRO A 67 -8.71 -3.15 8.76
C PRO A 67 -8.77 -4.66 8.99
N ILE A 68 -9.63 -5.10 9.92
CA ILE A 68 -9.87 -6.54 10.16
C ILE A 68 -10.40 -7.28 8.92
N SER A 69 -11.07 -6.58 8.00
CA SER A 69 -11.60 -7.14 6.74
C SER A 69 -10.58 -7.19 5.60
N VAL A 70 -9.32 -6.86 5.86
CA VAL A 70 -8.28 -6.84 4.83
C VAL A 70 -8.04 -8.22 4.22
N HIS A 71 -7.63 -8.25 2.94
CA HIS A 71 -7.28 -9.49 2.27
C HIS A 71 -6.17 -10.26 3.03
N GLN A 72 -6.28 -11.59 3.12
CA GLN A 72 -5.33 -12.45 3.84
C GLN A 72 -3.88 -12.38 3.33
N ALA A 73 -3.66 -11.80 2.15
CA ALA A 73 -2.33 -11.58 1.59
C ALA A 73 -1.50 -10.57 2.40
N PHE A 74 -2.16 -9.66 3.14
CA PHE A 74 -1.47 -8.73 4.04
C PHE A 74 -0.91 -9.47 5.27
N ASN A 75 -1.65 -10.43 5.82
CA ASN A 75 -1.14 -11.31 6.89
C ASN A 75 0.09 -12.09 6.40
N LYS A 76 0.02 -12.69 5.20
CA LYS A 76 1.17 -13.38 4.59
C LYS A 76 2.37 -12.45 4.39
N ALA A 77 2.14 -11.21 3.95
CA ALA A 77 3.21 -10.24 3.77
C ALA A 77 3.84 -9.82 5.11
N ALA A 78 3.03 -9.65 6.16
CA ALA A 78 3.50 -9.35 7.50
C ALA A 78 4.42 -10.46 8.04
N ASP A 79 4.02 -11.72 7.85
CA ASP A 79 4.82 -12.88 8.24
C ASP A 79 6.11 -13.00 7.42
N TYR A 80 6.05 -12.79 6.10
CA TYR A 80 7.21 -12.93 5.21
C TYR A 80 8.28 -11.86 5.43
N PHE A 81 7.88 -10.66 5.85
CA PHE A 81 8.78 -9.51 5.95
C PHE A 81 8.96 -9.02 7.39
N GLU A 82 8.56 -9.82 8.37
CA GLU A 82 8.65 -9.52 9.81
C GLU A 82 8.10 -8.12 10.14
N THR A 83 6.98 -7.78 9.51
CA THR A 83 6.33 -6.48 9.66
C THR A 83 5.20 -6.61 10.65
N LYS A 84 5.21 -5.77 11.68
CA LYS A 84 4.17 -5.82 12.72
C LYS A 84 2.85 -5.32 12.17
N MET A 85 1.85 -6.19 12.10
CA MET A 85 0.52 -5.84 11.65
C MET A 85 -0.35 -5.35 12.81
N ILE A 86 -0.99 -4.20 12.64
CA ILE A 86 -1.94 -3.63 13.59
C ILE A 86 -3.31 -3.59 12.92
N THR A 87 -4.25 -4.37 13.44
CA THR A 87 -5.61 -4.44 12.92
C THR A 87 -6.51 -3.37 13.54
N VAL A 88 -7.31 -2.69 12.70
CA VAL A 88 -8.31 -1.73 13.14
C VAL A 88 -9.73 -2.26 12.91
N PRO A 89 -10.67 -2.00 13.84
CA PRO A 89 -12.05 -2.43 13.67
C PRO A 89 -12.74 -1.62 12.56
N ILE A 90 -13.66 -2.27 11.87
CA ILE A 90 -14.54 -1.63 10.88
C ILE A 90 -15.89 -1.31 11.51
N ASP A 91 -16.55 -0.26 11.03
CA ASP A 91 -17.96 -0.03 11.31
C ASP A 91 -18.80 -0.95 10.42
N LEU A 92 -19.60 -1.83 11.02
CA LEU A 92 -20.41 -2.81 10.31
C LEU A 92 -21.60 -2.18 9.56
N SER A 93 -22.03 -0.98 9.94
CA SER A 93 -23.17 -0.31 9.31
C SER A 93 -22.79 0.36 7.99
N SER A 94 -21.61 0.98 7.94
CA SER A 94 -21.09 1.64 6.74
C SER A 94 -20.05 0.81 5.97
N CYS A 95 -19.59 -0.30 6.54
CA CYS A 95 -18.44 -1.08 6.05
C CYS A 95 -17.17 -0.24 5.85
N THR A 96 -17.06 0.90 6.53
CA THR A 96 -15.91 1.80 6.44
C THR A 96 -15.04 1.72 7.69
N ILE A 97 -13.79 2.16 7.57
CA ILE A 97 -12.93 2.38 8.72
C ILE A 97 -13.35 3.71 9.36
N PRO A 98 -13.71 3.73 10.66
CA PRO A 98 -14.04 4.98 11.33
C PRO A 98 -12.89 5.98 11.23
N ARG A 99 -13.17 7.20 10.78
CA ARG A 99 -12.16 8.24 10.55
C ARG A 99 -11.26 8.50 11.78
N ARG A 100 -11.78 8.30 13.00
CA ARG A 100 -11.02 8.38 14.28
C ARG A 100 -9.85 7.39 14.36
N CYS A 101 -9.96 6.23 13.70
CA CYS A 101 -8.94 5.19 13.68
C CYS A 101 -7.84 5.47 12.65
N VAL A 102 -8.10 6.33 11.66
CA VAL A 102 -7.17 6.67 10.58
C VAL A 102 -6.30 7.90 10.92
N GLY A 103 -6.81 8.82 11.76
CA GLY A 103 -6.14 10.09 12.08
C GLY A 103 -5.34 10.14 13.39
N SER A 104 -5.37 9.11 14.22
CA SER A 104 -4.70 9.14 15.53
C SER A 104 -3.27 8.60 15.45
N ARG A 105 -2.31 9.49 15.69
CA ARG A 105 -0.93 9.14 16.11
C ARG A 105 -0.90 8.19 17.33
N ASN A 106 -2.02 8.03 18.02
CA ASN A 106 -2.15 7.25 19.25
C ASN A 106 -3.12 6.07 19.04
N LEU A 107 -2.58 4.97 18.52
CA LEU A 107 -3.12 3.64 18.82
C LEU A 107 -2.57 3.25 20.21
N PRO A 108 -3.35 2.64 21.10
CA PRO A 108 -2.87 2.33 22.45
C PRO A 108 -1.63 1.42 22.41
N GLY A 109 -0.50 1.91 22.96
CA GLY A 109 0.76 1.15 23.13
C GLY A 109 1.92 1.45 22.15
N ARG A 110 2.10 2.68 21.66
CA ARG A 110 2.92 2.98 20.47
C ARG A 110 4.23 3.76 20.75
N THR A 111 5.35 3.35 20.13
CA THR A 111 6.71 3.93 20.32
C THR A 111 7.48 4.18 19.00
N GLY A 112 6.84 4.46 17.86
CA GLY A 112 7.59 4.75 16.62
C GLY A 112 6.82 5.41 15.46
N PRO A 113 7.54 5.95 14.46
CA PRO A 113 6.95 6.50 13.24
C PRO A 113 6.38 5.37 12.38
N VAL A 114 5.19 5.59 11.83
CA VAL A 114 4.46 4.55 11.07
C VAL A 114 4.29 4.92 9.63
N GLU A 115 4.42 3.92 8.79
CA GLU A 115 4.06 3.95 7.39
C GLU A 115 2.80 3.13 7.19
N SER A 116 1.68 3.79 6.95
CA SER A 116 0.41 3.11 6.78
C SER A 116 0.24 2.65 5.34
N ILE A 117 0.45 1.36 5.09
CA ILE A 117 0.13 0.73 3.80
C ILE A 117 -1.38 0.54 3.77
N HIS A 118 -2.08 1.44 3.07
CA HIS A 118 -3.54 1.40 2.96
C HIS A 118 -3.95 0.70 1.66
N PRO A 119 -4.72 -0.41 1.71
CA PRO A 119 -5.42 -0.89 0.52
C PRO A 119 -6.42 0.16 0.06
N PRO A 120 -6.63 0.34 -1.26
CA PRO A 120 -7.63 1.26 -1.77
C PRO A 120 -9.01 0.86 -1.21
N GLN A 121 -9.62 1.77 -0.45
CA GLN A 121 -11.02 1.68 -0.03
C GLN A 121 -11.91 2.02 -1.24
N PRO A 122 -13.15 1.49 -1.34
CA PRO A 122 -14.08 1.90 -2.38
C PRO A 122 -14.25 3.43 -2.35
N LEU A 123 -14.10 4.05 -3.53
CA LEU A 123 -13.97 5.48 -3.74
C LEU A 123 -15.16 6.27 -3.17
N GLY A 124 -14.97 6.87 -1.99
CA GLY A 124 -15.82 7.93 -1.45
C GLY A 124 -15.19 9.31 -1.67
N PRO A 125 -15.99 10.40 -1.62
CA PRO A 125 -15.59 11.75 -2.05
C PRO A 125 -14.54 12.46 -1.18
N ASP A 126 -13.97 11.82 -0.16
CA ASP A 126 -13.19 12.49 0.91
C ASP A 126 -11.66 12.52 0.66
N LEU A 127 -11.23 12.36 -0.60
CA LEU A 127 -9.82 12.35 -1.05
C LEU A 127 -9.06 13.68 -0.76
N ALA A 128 -9.78 14.78 -0.54
CA ALA A 128 -9.18 16.11 -0.40
C ALA A 128 -8.55 16.39 0.98
N LEU A 129 -8.99 15.70 2.05
CA LEU A 129 -8.58 16.04 3.41
C LEU A 129 -7.29 15.35 3.88
N TRP A 130 -6.79 14.37 3.15
CA TRP A 130 -5.63 13.57 3.57
C TRP A 130 -4.28 14.11 3.05
N SER A 131 -4.30 14.85 1.93
CA SER A 131 -3.13 15.60 1.41
C SER A 131 -2.68 16.72 2.37
N GLN A 132 -3.59 17.26 3.19
CA GLN A 132 -3.30 18.41 4.06
C GLN A 132 -2.58 18.05 5.38
N GLY A 133 -2.31 16.77 5.65
CA GLY A 133 -1.59 16.35 6.87
C GLY A 133 -0.07 16.42 6.78
N ALA A 134 0.49 16.60 5.57
CA ALA A 134 1.92 16.60 5.30
C ALA A 134 2.47 18.03 5.06
N GLY A 135 2.52 18.81 6.15
CA GLY A 135 3.53 19.86 6.35
C GLY A 135 3.10 21.31 6.09
N ARG A 136 3.19 22.13 7.14
CA ARG A 136 4.06 23.32 7.31
C ARG A 136 3.86 23.94 8.73
N PRO A 137 4.80 24.78 9.21
CA PRO A 137 5.31 24.79 10.60
C PRO A 137 4.30 25.18 11.68
#